data_AF-A0A8J2T5K3-F1
#
_entry.id   AF-A0A8J2T5K3-F1
#
_cell.length_a   1.000
_cell.length_b   1.000
_cell.length_c   1.000
_cell.angle_alpha   90.00
_cell.angle_beta   90.00
_cell.angle_gamma   90.00
#
_symmetry.space_group_name_H-M   'P 1'
#
loop_
_entity.id
_entity.type
_entity.pdbx_description
1 polymer ?
#
loop_
_entity_poly.entity_id
_entity_poly.type
_entity_poly.pdbx_seq_one_letter_code
_entity_poly.pdbx_strand_id
1 'polypeptide(L)'
;MTKAVPELHCRARFIYNHGQKPSLTFVTPAMMTSALHRMYPLLLIADATLSNIMWICEDLCLPFLHLLMVCSIVGLLCDDPQWSAGYIAKLWAGIMSFFFLAFSFAYYILTVYNDLICSEPPTLDDIVIVLESVVDKLDTIRHELTSQTIFVRGKARVFKLALILTPVQFICLRIISVKNYILGFTMIGMLFHSNWCQCTTKLFWRTLLTRKIYYAIAAHLKIEPKIYRNPVSPEEAIRGNDCIIFMALPDNINDLQSHKLQLQLQKLFPRDGTLDGTSQYSTSAIQVIDLQIQENQRKWQADGWTDRMLPYEKPKYCILLRNGLHACNSPWQFQESSIAEWSWLDDCWRPGSWVYSDTMWEITGESDSLESCTRARVWKRRIYRITKTTGQDSNQPVTD
;
A
#
# COMPACT_ATOMS: atom_id res chain seq x y z
N MET A 1 -19.80 -32.57 7.97
CA MET A 1 -20.35 -31.31 7.42
C MET A 1 -19.19 -30.34 7.23
N THR A 2 -18.68 -30.28 6.01
CA THR A 2 -17.56 -29.45 5.58
C THR A 2 -18.00 -28.00 5.51
N LYS A 3 -17.43 -27.14 6.36
CA LYS A 3 -17.58 -25.68 6.22
C LYS A 3 -16.91 -25.27 4.92
N ALA A 4 -17.70 -24.84 3.96
CA ALA A 4 -17.23 -24.25 2.72
C ALA A 4 -16.33 -23.04 3.05
N VAL A 5 -15.10 -23.10 2.57
CA VAL A 5 -14.23 -21.93 2.46
C VAL A 5 -14.96 -20.95 1.54
N PRO A 6 -15.21 -19.70 1.92
CA PRO A 6 -15.80 -18.73 1.00
C PRO A 6 -14.78 -18.53 -0.13
N GLU A 7 -15.06 -19.11 -1.29
CA GLU A 7 -14.30 -18.88 -2.50
C GLU A 7 -14.36 -17.38 -2.79
N LEU A 8 -13.24 -16.69 -2.60
CA LEU A 8 -13.10 -15.26 -2.87
C LEU A 8 -13.10 -15.05 -4.39
N HIS A 9 -14.29 -15.14 -5.00
CA HIS A 9 -14.51 -14.77 -6.39
C HIS A 9 -14.50 -13.23 -6.50
N CYS A 10 -13.32 -12.64 -6.41
CA CYS A 10 -13.12 -11.23 -6.72
C CYS A 10 -13.13 -11.09 -8.24
N ARG A 11 -14.27 -10.70 -8.80
CA ARG A 11 -14.41 -10.35 -10.23
C ARG A 11 -13.97 -8.91 -10.44
N ALA A 12 -13.44 -8.60 -11.62
CA ALA A 12 -13.20 -7.23 -12.06
C ALA A 12 -14.46 -6.40 -11.85
N ARG A 13 -14.36 -5.34 -11.04
CA ARG A 13 -15.43 -4.35 -10.90
C ARG A 13 -15.40 -3.48 -12.13
N PHE A 14 -16.08 -3.90 -13.18
CA PHE A 14 -16.36 -2.99 -14.28
C PHE A 14 -17.13 -1.81 -13.70
N ILE A 15 -16.64 -0.60 -13.99
CA ILE A 15 -17.35 0.65 -13.70
C ILE A 15 -18.65 0.54 -14.48
N TYR A 16 -19.75 0.25 -13.79
CA TYR A 16 -21.05 0.57 -14.33
C TYR A 16 -21.00 2.07 -14.55
N ASN A 17 -20.99 2.51 -15.82
CA ASN A 17 -21.34 3.89 -16.16
C ASN A 17 -22.51 4.24 -15.27
N HIS A 18 -22.36 5.27 -14.41
CA HIS A 18 -23.34 5.67 -13.41
C HIS A 18 -24.75 5.61 -14.00
N GLY A 19 -25.39 4.45 -13.87
CA GLY A 19 -26.75 4.27 -14.33
C GLY A 19 -27.55 5.21 -13.46
N GLN A 20 -28.37 6.06 -14.08
CA GLN A 20 -29.27 6.98 -13.39
C GLN A 20 -29.80 6.28 -12.15
N LYS A 21 -29.34 6.73 -10.97
CA LYS A 21 -29.88 6.27 -9.69
C LYS A 21 -31.38 6.56 -9.77
N PRO A 22 -32.25 5.66 -9.27
CA PRO A 22 -33.69 5.87 -9.32
C PRO A 22 -34.01 7.24 -8.72
N SER A 23 -34.81 8.05 -9.43
CA SER A 23 -35.11 9.43 -9.06
C SER A 23 -35.55 9.49 -7.59
N LEU A 24 -34.80 10.23 -6.77
CA LEU A 24 -35.01 10.32 -5.32
C LEU A 24 -36.25 11.15 -4.95
N THR A 25 -36.96 11.67 -5.95
CA THR A 25 -38.16 12.51 -5.82
C THR A 25 -39.29 11.82 -5.05
N PHE A 26 -39.36 10.48 -5.06
CA PHE A 26 -40.40 9.73 -4.34
C PHE A 26 -39.99 9.22 -2.94
N VAL A 27 -38.72 9.32 -2.56
CA VAL A 27 -38.19 8.65 -1.34
C VAL A 27 -37.70 9.62 -0.27
N THR A 28 -37.46 10.89 -0.62
CA THR A 28 -36.90 11.88 0.32
C THR A 28 -37.98 12.59 1.14
N PRO A 29 -37.90 12.60 2.49
CA PRO A 29 -38.83 13.34 3.32
C PRO A 29 -38.79 14.85 3.03
N ALA A 30 -39.94 15.53 3.05
CA ALA A 30 -40.05 16.96 2.73
C ALA A 30 -39.13 17.88 3.58
N MET A 31 -38.85 17.49 4.82
CA MET A 31 -37.90 18.19 5.69
C MET A 31 -36.46 18.14 5.15
N MET A 32 -36.07 17.00 4.58
CA MET A 32 -34.75 16.82 3.96
C MET A 32 -34.65 17.64 2.67
N THR A 33 -35.69 17.65 1.85
CA THR A 33 -35.76 18.47 0.62
C THR A 33 -35.65 19.97 0.93
N SER A 34 -36.33 20.47 1.97
CA SER A 34 -36.25 21.87 2.37
C SER A 34 -34.85 22.25 2.89
N ALA A 35 -34.21 21.36 3.65
CA ALA A 35 -32.83 21.56 4.09
C ALA A 35 -31.84 21.57 2.92
N LEU A 36 -32.02 20.66 1.95
CA LEU A 36 -31.16 20.57 0.76
C LEU A 36 -31.28 21.82 -0.12
N HIS A 37 -32.51 22.32 -0.33
CA HIS A 37 -32.74 23.56 -1.07
C HIS A 37 -32.03 24.77 -0.43
N ARG A 38 -32.01 24.86 0.91
CA ARG A 38 -31.28 25.93 1.62
C ARG A 38 -29.76 25.78 1.53
N MET A 39 -29.26 24.55 1.43
CA MET A 39 -27.83 24.29 1.27
C MET A 39 -27.36 24.42 -0.18
N TYR A 40 -28.25 24.39 -1.16
CA TYR A 40 -27.90 24.40 -2.57
C TYR A 40 -26.97 25.56 -3.01
N PRO A 41 -27.19 26.83 -2.61
CA PRO A 41 -26.24 27.91 -2.91
C PRO A 41 -24.83 27.64 -2.37
N LEU A 42 -24.74 27.08 -1.16
CA LEU A 42 -23.46 26.73 -0.54
C LEU A 42 -22.79 25.56 -1.24
N LEU A 43 -23.58 24.58 -1.71
CA LEU A 43 -23.07 23.45 -2.48
C LEU A 43 -22.51 23.90 -3.82
N LEU A 44 -23.17 24.84 -4.52
CA LEU A 44 -22.64 25.43 -5.76
C LEU A 44 -21.31 26.17 -5.52
N ILE A 45 -21.25 26.97 -4.44
CA ILE A 45 -20.00 27.67 -4.08
C ILE A 45 -18.90 26.67 -3.73
N ALA A 46 -19.21 25.62 -2.97
CA ALA A 46 -18.26 24.56 -2.65
C ALA A 46 -17.79 23.83 -3.92
N ASP A 47 -18.71 23.47 -4.81
CA ASP A 47 -18.39 22.77 -6.05
C ASP A 47 -17.43 23.59 -6.93
N ALA A 48 -17.73 24.87 -7.15
CA ALA A 48 -16.88 25.76 -7.94
C ALA A 48 -15.53 26.06 -7.29
N THR A 49 -15.48 26.23 -5.96
CA THR A 49 -14.21 26.42 -5.24
C THR A 49 -13.33 25.17 -5.30
N LEU A 50 -13.90 23.98 -5.12
CA LEU A 50 -13.18 22.71 -5.27
C LEU A 50 -12.72 22.51 -6.72
N SER A 51 -13.57 22.81 -7.71
CA SER A 51 -13.19 22.74 -9.13
C SER A 51 -11.98 23.63 -9.45
N ASN A 52 -11.94 24.84 -8.88
CA ASN A 52 -10.82 25.77 -9.05
C ASN A 52 -9.54 25.26 -8.37
N ILE A 53 -9.64 24.70 -7.15
CA ILE A 53 -8.50 24.10 -6.43
C ILE A 53 -7.96 22.87 -7.19
N MET A 54 -8.85 22.06 -7.74
CA MET A 54 -8.50 20.83 -8.45
C MET A 54 -8.15 21.03 -9.93
N TRP A 55 -8.29 22.26 -10.47
CA TRP A 55 -8.10 22.58 -11.89
C TRP A 55 -9.02 21.79 -12.85
N ILE A 56 -10.24 21.50 -12.43
CA ILE A 56 -11.27 20.78 -13.21
C ILE A 56 -12.18 21.77 -13.98
N CYS A 57 -12.01 23.07 -13.77
CA CYS A 57 -12.79 24.09 -14.47
C CYS A 57 -12.59 24.05 -15.99
N GLU A 58 -13.66 24.37 -16.74
CA GLU A 58 -13.59 24.55 -18.20
C GLU A 58 -12.65 25.70 -18.58
N ASP A 59 -12.71 26.79 -17.81
CA ASP A 59 -11.84 27.95 -17.97
C ASP A 59 -10.48 27.77 -17.28
N LEU A 60 -9.50 27.27 -18.03
CA LEU A 60 -8.12 27.11 -17.56
C LEU A 60 -7.45 28.44 -17.14
N CYS A 61 -7.93 29.56 -17.68
CA CYS A 61 -7.39 30.89 -17.38
C CYS A 61 -7.71 31.34 -15.95
N LEU A 62 -8.85 30.94 -15.39
CA LEU A 62 -9.29 31.43 -14.07
C LEU A 62 -8.43 30.89 -12.92
N PRO A 63 -8.17 29.57 -12.80
CA PRO A 63 -7.22 29.05 -11.81
C PRO A 63 -5.80 29.59 -12.00
N PHE A 64 -5.38 29.83 -13.24
CA PHE A 64 -4.08 30.43 -13.53
C PHE A 64 -3.97 31.88 -13.04
N LEU A 65 -5.02 32.68 -13.24
CA LEU A 65 -5.08 34.04 -12.67
C LEU A 65 -5.06 33.99 -11.15
N HIS A 66 -5.87 33.12 -10.52
CA HIS A 66 -5.84 32.95 -9.06
C HIS A 66 -4.44 32.57 -8.54
N LEU A 67 -3.73 31.69 -9.25
CA LEU A 67 -2.34 31.33 -8.94
C LEU A 67 -1.42 32.55 -8.96
N LEU A 68 -1.47 33.36 -10.02
CA LEU A 68 -0.64 34.58 -10.16
C LEU A 68 -0.93 35.59 -9.05
N MET A 69 -2.21 35.76 -8.71
CA MET A 69 -2.64 36.69 -7.65
C MET A 69 -2.15 36.21 -6.28
N VAL A 70 -2.30 34.92 -5.96
CA VAL A 70 -1.80 34.34 -4.71
C VAL A 70 -0.28 34.44 -4.63
N CYS A 71 0.45 34.20 -5.72
CA CYS A 71 1.89 34.34 -5.75
C CYS A 71 2.36 35.79 -5.54
N SER A 72 1.60 36.76 -6.07
CA SER A 72 1.87 38.18 -5.87
C SER A 72 1.64 38.60 -4.41
N ILE A 73 0.60 38.06 -3.75
CA ILE A 73 0.34 38.26 -2.32
C ILE A 73 1.47 37.64 -1.47
N VAL A 74 1.83 36.38 -1.73
CA VAL A 74 2.91 35.69 -1.00
C VAL A 74 4.24 36.42 -1.20
N GLY A 75 4.50 36.93 -2.40
CA GLY A 75 5.66 37.75 -2.71
C GLY A 75 5.75 39.03 -1.87
N LEU A 76 4.60 39.69 -1.64
CA LEU A 76 4.51 40.85 -0.76
C LEU A 76 4.82 40.50 0.71
N LEU A 77 4.25 39.41 1.23
CA LEU A 77 4.48 39.00 2.63
C LEU A 77 5.94 38.62 2.92
N CYS A 78 6.70 38.19 1.91
CA CYS A 78 8.06 37.69 2.08
C CYS A 78 9.16 38.73 1.77
N ASP A 79 8.80 39.90 1.23
CA ASP A 79 9.78 40.92 0.83
C ASP A 79 10.08 41.90 1.97
N ASP A 80 11.37 42.08 2.27
CA ASP A 80 11.83 43.09 3.23
C ASP A 80 11.53 44.51 2.73
N PRO A 81 11.12 45.44 3.61
CA PRO A 81 10.77 46.80 3.23
C PRO A 81 12.01 47.55 2.71
N GLN A 82 12.01 47.86 1.41
CA GLN A 82 13.03 48.69 0.77
C GLN A 82 12.37 49.84 0.00
N TRP A 83 12.86 51.06 0.19
CA TRP A 83 12.33 52.24 -0.48
C TRP A 83 12.89 52.39 -1.90
N SER A 84 12.51 51.47 -2.79
CA SER A 84 12.79 51.54 -4.22
C SER A 84 11.49 51.65 -5.02
N ALA A 85 11.52 52.34 -6.18
CA ALA A 85 10.34 52.48 -7.04
C ALA A 85 9.77 51.10 -7.47
N GLY A 86 10.65 50.11 -7.69
CA GLY A 86 10.25 48.74 -8.02
C GLY A 86 9.58 48.00 -6.85
N TYR A 87 9.96 48.29 -5.60
CA TYR A 87 9.30 47.73 -4.42
C TYR A 87 7.89 48.31 -4.24
N ILE A 88 7.73 49.63 -4.43
CA ILE A 88 6.42 50.29 -4.36
C ILE A 88 5.45 49.68 -5.38
N ALA A 89 5.92 49.41 -6.61
CA ALA A 89 5.12 48.76 -7.64
C ALA A 89 4.68 47.33 -7.25
N LYS A 90 5.59 46.54 -6.67
CA LYS A 90 5.28 45.18 -6.18
C LYS A 90 4.31 45.20 -5.00
N LEU A 91 4.48 46.14 -4.08
CA LEU A 91 3.60 46.32 -2.92
C LEU A 91 2.20 46.68 -3.36
N TRP A 92 2.08 47.64 -4.29
CA TRP A 92 0.80 47.97 -4.91
C TRP A 92 0.19 46.75 -5.62
N ALA A 93 0.97 46.03 -6.43
CA ALA A 93 0.49 44.84 -7.13
C ALA A 93 -0.01 43.75 -6.16
N GLY A 94 0.71 43.49 -5.06
CA GLY A 94 0.31 42.51 -4.04
C GLY A 94 -0.98 42.91 -3.32
N ILE A 95 -1.12 44.17 -2.92
CA ILE A 95 -2.33 44.69 -2.26
C ILE A 95 -3.52 44.65 -3.21
N MET A 96 -3.34 45.10 -4.46
CA MET A 96 -4.39 45.04 -5.47
C MET A 96 -4.79 43.60 -5.79
N SER A 97 -3.83 42.67 -5.78
CA SER A 97 -4.11 41.26 -5.99
C SER A 97 -4.99 40.67 -4.89
N PHE A 98 -4.74 41.06 -3.63
CA PHE A 98 -5.57 40.66 -2.50
C PHE A 98 -7.00 41.19 -2.62
N PHE A 99 -7.16 42.48 -2.88
CA PHE A 99 -8.50 43.07 -3.04
C PHE A 99 -9.26 42.48 -4.23
N PHE A 100 -8.58 42.26 -5.35
CA PHE A 100 -9.20 41.64 -6.52
C PHE A 100 -9.68 40.21 -6.23
N LEU A 101 -8.88 39.40 -5.52
CA LEU A 101 -9.30 38.05 -5.13
C LEU A 101 -10.49 38.07 -4.17
N ALA A 102 -10.47 38.96 -3.17
CA ALA A 102 -11.55 39.11 -2.20
C ALA A 102 -12.86 39.59 -2.86
N PHE A 103 -12.76 40.59 -3.75
CA PHE A 103 -13.93 41.09 -4.48
C PHE A 103 -14.42 40.10 -5.53
N SER A 104 -13.54 39.37 -6.21
CA SER A 104 -13.92 38.29 -7.13
C SER A 104 -14.73 37.22 -6.41
N PHE A 105 -14.26 36.78 -5.23
CA PHE A 105 -14.98 35.80 -4.41
C PHE A 105 -16.33 36.32 -3.90
N ALA A 106 -16.37 37.56 -3.39
CA ALA A 106 -17.61 38.19 -2.93
C ALA A 106 -18.61 38.40 -4.08
N TYR A 107 -18.12 38.83 -5.25
CA TYR A 107 -18.92 39.00 -6.46
C TYR A 107 -19.47 37.66 -6.94
N TYR A 108 -18.68 36.59 -6.91
CA TYR A 108 -19.14 35.25 -7.24
C TYR A 108 -20.26 34.79 -6.31
N ILE A 109 -20.10 34.93 -5.00
CA ILE A 109 -21.16 34.62 -4.02
C ILE A 109 -22.43 35.43 -4.34
N LEU A 110 -22.30 36.75 -4.49
CA LEU A 110 -23.44 37.61 -4.77
C LEU A 110 -24.15 37.23 -6.08
N THR A 111 -23.38 36.90 -7.12
CA THR A 111 -23.91 36.47 -8.42
C THR A 111 -24.66 35.16 -8.29
N VAL A 112 -24.10 34.15 -7.60
CA VAL A 112 -24.78 32.87 -7.36
C VAL A 112 -26.10 33.08 -6.63
N TYR A 113 -26.14 33.91 -5.58
CA TYR A 113 -27.39 34.20 -4.87
C TYR A 113 -28.40 34.95 -5.72
N ASN A 114 -27.97 35.95 -6.51
CA ASN A 114 -28.86 36.69 -7.40
C ASN A 114 -29.42 35.80 -8.52
N ASP A 115 -28.58 34.97 -9.11
CA ASP A 115 -28.99 34.04 -10.17
C ASP A 115 -30.00 33.03 -9.64
N LEU A 116 -29.82 32.50 -8.42
CA LEU A 116 -30.77 31.59 -7.77
C LEU A 116 -32.12 32.24 -7.43
N ILE A 117 -32.17 33.56 -7.23
CA ILE A 117 -33.43 34.29 -7.00
C ILE A 117 -34.15 34.54 -8.33
N CYS A 118 -33.40 34.80 -9.40
CA CYS A 118 -33.94 35.14 -10.72
C CYS A 118 -34.24 33.91 -11.60
N SER A 119 -33.65 32.76 -11.31
CA SER A 119 -33.81 31.52 -12.06
C SER A 119 -34.93 30.64 -11.53
N GLU A 120 -35.30 29.62 -12.32
CA GLU A 120 -36.24 28.59 -11.91
C GLU A 120 -35.70 27.83 -10.68
N PRO A 121 -36.55 27.50 -9.68
CA PRO A 121 -36.10 26.77 -8.50
C PRO A 121 -35.44 25.44 -8.90
N PRO A 122 -34.32 25.06 -8.25
CA PRO A 122 -33.57 23.86 -8.61
C PRO A 122 -34.41 22.61 -8.35
N THR A 123 -34.29 21.62 -9.23
CA THR A 123 -34.93 20.33 -9.01
C THR A 123 -34.15 19.53 -7.96
N LEU A 124 -34.81 18.55 -7.32
CA LEU A 124 -34.13 17.69 -6.35
C LEU A 124 -32.97 16.92 -6.97
N ASP A 125 -33.12 16.51 -8.24
CA ASP A 125 -32.08 15.79 -8.97
C ASP A 125 -30.85 16.67 -9.22
N ASP A 126 -31.03 17.96 -9.55
CA ASP A 126 -29.91 18.92 -9.70
C ASP A 126 -29.13 19.08 -8.40
N ILE A 127 -29.83 19.20 -7.27
CA ILE A 127 -29.20 19.33 -5.95
C ILE A 127 -28.40 18.07 -5.60
N VAL A 128 -28.95 16.89 -5.89
CA VAL A 128 -28.26 15.60 -5.64
C VAL A 128 -27.03 15.46 -6.53
N ILE A 129 -27.09 15.84 -7.81
CA ILE A 129 -25.94 15.79 -8.72
C ILE A 129 -24.80 16.67 -8.21
N VAL A 130 -25.09 17.91 -7.80
CA VAL A 130 -24.07 18.81 -7.24
C VAL A 130 -23.52 18.26 -5.92
N LEU A 131 -24.38 17.71 -5.05
CA LEU A 131 -23.94 17.09 -3.80
C LEU A 131 -22.99 15.90 -4.05
N GLU A 132 -23.34 15.01 -4.97
CA GLU A 132 -22.50 13.86 -5.35
C GLU A 132 -21.16 14.34 -5.92
N SER A 133 -21.17 15.35 -6.81
CA SER A 133 -19.95 15.97 -7.34
C SER A 133 -19.04 16.52 -6.23
N VAL A 134 -19.61 17.26 -5.26
CA VAL A 134 -18.84 17.80 -4.12
C VAL A 134 -18.27 16.68 -3.25
N VAL A 135 -19.08 15.66 -2.95
CA VAL A 135 -18.65 14.50 -2.16
C VAL A 135 -17.53 13.75 -2.86
N ASP A 136 -17.65 13.48 -4.16
CA ASP A 136 -16.63 12.79 -4.95
C ASP A 136 -15.31 13.58 -5.02
N LYS A 137 -15.38 14.91 -5.18
CA LYS A 137 -14.21 15.80 -5.13
C LYS A 137 -13.55 15.79 -3.75
N LEU A 138 -14.32 15.87 -2.67
CA LEU A 138 -13.81 15.78 -1.29
C LEU A 138 -13.22 14.40 -1.00
N ASP A 139 -13.83 13.33 -1.47
CA ASP A 139 -13.35 11.97 -1.30
C ASP A 139 -12.05 11.74 -2.07
N THR A 140 -11.92 12.34 -3.26
CA THR A 140 -10.66 12.34 -4.03
C THR A 140 -9.56 13.07 -3.27
N ILE A 141 -9.82 14.27 -2.78
CA ILE A 141 -8.86 15.06 -1.98
C ILE A 141 -8.49 14.29 -0.69
N ARG A 142 -9.48 13.71 0.00
CA ARG A 142 -9.27 12.88 1.19
C ARG A 142 -8.42 11.67 0.84
N HIS A 143 -8.69 11.00 -0.27
CA HIS A 143 -7.90 9.87 -0.73
C HIS A 143 -6.47 10.31 -0.98
N GLU A 144 -6.19 11.37 -1.75
CA GLU A 144 -4.82 11.84 -1.98
C GLU A 144 -4.09 12.24 -0.68
N LEU A 145 -4.78 12.88 0.26
CA LEU A 145 -4.21 13.27 1.56
C LEU A 145 -4.02 12.08 2.53
N THR A 146 -4.86 11.04 2.44
CA THR A 146 -4.98 9.99 3.46
C THR A 146 -4.50 8.62 2.99
N SER A 147 -4.66 8.30 1.70
CA SER A 147 -4.48 6.96 1.13
C SER A 147 -3.04 6.52 1.03
N GLN A 148 -2.09 7.46 0.99
CA GLN A 148 -0.67 7.13 1.09
C GLN A 148 -0.17 7.23 2.53
N THR A 149 -0.57 6.29 3.37
CA THR A 149 0.21 5.74 4.51
C THR A 149 0.66 6.66 5.66
N ILE A 150 0.53 7.98 5.59
CA ILE A 150 1.19 8.89 6.53
C ILE A 150 0.37 9.04 7.83
N PHE A 151 -0.94 9.25 7.73
CA PHE A 151 -1.72 9.69 8.90
C PHE A 151 -2.36 8.58 9.75
N VAL A 152 -2.69 7.41 9.19
CA VAL A 152 -3.68 6.53 9.84
C VAL A 152 -3.09 5.39 10.72
N ARG A 153 -1.78 5.12 10.71
CA ARG A 153 -1.25 3.93 11.43
C ARG A 153 0.02 4.11 12.27
N GLY A 154 0.44 5.35 12.56
CA GLY A 154 1.37 5.57 13.67
C GLY A 154 2.10 6.92 13.67
N LYS A 155 2.00 7.65 14.78
CA LYS A 155 2.75 8.90 15.07
C LYS A 155 4.26 8.77 14.78
N ALA A 156 4.82 7.57 14.97
CA ALA A 156 6.22 7.25 14.69
C ALA A 156 6.61 7.35 13.21
N ARG A 157 5.67 7.17 12.27
CA ARG A 157 5.95 7.28 10.82
C ARG A 157 6.00 8.74 10.38
N VAL A 158 5.07 9.57 10.88
CA VAL A 158 5.10 11.03 10.66
C VAL A 158 6.38 11.64 11.22
N PHE A 159 6.80 11.22 12.43
CA PHE A 159 8.07 11.67 13.01
C PHE A 159 9.29 11.26 12.17
N LYS A 160 9.34 10.02 11.65
CA LYS A 160 10.41 9.60 10.74
C LYS A 160 10.42 10.37 9.43
N LEU A 161 9.24 10.64 8.86
CA LEU A 161 9.13 11.43 7.64
C LEU A 161 9.63 12.86 7.89
N ALA A 162 9.22 13.49 9.00
CA ALA A 162 9.70 14.80 9.40
C ALA A 162 11.22 14.80 9.61
N LEU A 163 11.79 13.76 10.25
CA LEU A 163 13.23 13.63 10.47
C LEU A 163 14.02 13.49 9.16
N ILE A 164 13.46 12.82 8.14
CA ILE A 164 14.08 12.73 6.80
C ILE A 164 13.89 14.02 5.99
N LEU A 165 12.73 14.66 6.11
CA LEU A 165 12.40 15.87 5.34
C LEU A 165 13.11 17.12 5.88
N THR A 166 13.38 17.19 7.19
CA THR A 166 14.07 18.32 7.84
C THR A 166 15.46 18.62 7.25
N PRO A 167 16.38 17.64 7.10
CA PRO A 167 17.68 17.91 6.48
C PRO A 167 17.55 18.31 5.01
N VAL A 168 16.57 17.75 4.28
CA VAL A 168 16.28 18.15 2.89
C VAL A 168 15.82 19.61 2.85
N GLN A 169 14.90 19.99 3.72
CA GLN A 169 14.43 21.37 3.86
C GLN A 169 15.58 22.31 4.22
N PHE A 170 16.46 21.94 5.14
CA PHE A 170 17.63 22.74 5.51
C PHE A 170 18.58 22.93 4.33
N ILE A 171 18.85 21.87 3.54
CA ILE A 171 19.67 21.97 2.32
C ILE A 171 19.00 22.88 1.31
N CYS A 172 17.68 22.75 1.09
CA CYS A 172 16.93 23.62 0.19
C CYS A 172 17.01 25.10 0.62
N LEU A 173 16.84 25.40 1.90
CA LEU A 173 16.93 26.76 2.45
C LEU A 173 18.36 27.33 2.40
N ARG A 174 19.39 26.48 2.35
CA ARG A 174 20.77 26.92 2.17
C ARG A 174 21.08 27.30 0.71
N ILE A 175 20.43 26.66 -0.25
CA ILE A 175 20.64 26.89 -1.69
C ILE A 175 19.71 28.01 -2.21
N ILE A 176 18.47 28.06 -1.71
CA ILE A 176 17.40 28.92 -2.19
C ILE A 176 17.07 29.95 -1.11
N SER A 177 16.85 31.22 -1.50
CA SER A 177 16.38 32.25 -0.57
C SER A 177 15.02 31.86 0.04
N VAL A 178 14.78 32.25 1.30
CA VAL A 178 13.53 31.95 2.02
C VAL A 178 12.29 32.38 1.22
N LYS A 179 12.36 33.55 0.57
CA LYS A 179 11.32 34.05 -0.34
C LYS A 179 11.02 33.09 -1.48
N ASN A 180 12.05 32.70 -2.23
CA ASN A 180 11.87 31.83 -3.40
C ASN A 180 11.42 30.42 -2.98
N TYR A 181 11.82 29.99 -1.78
CA TYR A 181 11.36 28.73 -1.20
C TYR A 181 9.85 28.75 -0.90
N ILE A 182 9.35 29.79 -0.21
CA ILE A 182 7.92 29.93 0.10
C ILE A 182 7.09 30.11 -1.18
N LEU A 183 7.59 30.92 -2.13
CA LEU A 183 6.94 31.10 -3.44
C LEU A 183 6.89 29.80 -4.24
N GLY A 184 7.98 29.03 -4.26
CA GLY A 184 8.03 27.72 -4.92
C GLY A 184 7.07 26.72 -4.28
N PHE A 185 7.03 26.67 -2.95
CA PHE A 185 6.13 25.79 -2.21
C PHE A 185 4.65 26.12 -2.46
N THR A 186 4.29 27.40 -2.45
CA THR A 186 2.92 27.86 -2.74
C THR A 186 2.52 27.58 -4.20
N MET A 187 3.44 27.77 -5.16
CA MET A 187 3.25 27.37 -6.56
C MET A 187 3.01 25.87 -6.71
N ILE A 188 3.84 25.02 -6.07
CA ILE A 188 3.71 23.56 -6.13
C ILE A 188 2.37 23.12 -5.52
N GLY A 189 1.98 23.67 -4.36
CA GLY A 189 0.72 23.34 -3.70
C GLY A 189 -0.50 23.65 -4.56
N MET A 190 -0.52 24.81 -5.22
CA MET A 190 -1.63 25.20 -6.09
C MET A 190 -1.64 24.47 -7.45
N LEU A 191 -0.47 24.10 -7.99
CA LEU A 191 -0.35 23.38 -9.25
C LEU A 191 -0.49 21.86 -9.11
N PHE A 192 -0.44 21.32 -7.90
CA PHE A 192 -0.40 19.87 -7.66
C PHE A 192 -1.52 19.10 -8.36
N HIS A 193 -2.75 19.60 -8.26
CA HIS A 193 -3.91 18.97 -8.90
C HIS A 193 -4.05 19.31 -10.39
N SER A 194 -3.27 20.24 -10.94
CA SER A 194 -3.33 20.61 -12.36
C SER A 194 -3.04 19.40 -13.25
N ASN A 195 -3.81 19.26 -14.34
CA ASN A 195 -3.62 18.21 -15.33
C ASN A 195 -2.17 18.15 -15.85
N TRP A 196 -1.52 19.30 -16.02
CA TRP A 196 -0.11 19.37 -16.44
C TRP A 196 0.84 18.77 -15.40
N CYS A 197 0.64 19.08 -14.12
CA CYS A 197 1.43 18.53 -13.02
C CYS A 197 1.19 17.03 -12.83
N GLN A 198 -0.07 16.58 -12.94
CA GLN A 198 -0.40 15.16 -12.87
C GLN A 198 0.18 14.38 -14.05
N CYS A 199 0.09 14.90 -15.28
CA CYS A 199 0.67 14.28 -16.46
C CYS A 199 2.20 14.20 -16.39
N THR A 200 2.86 15.26 -15.94
CA THR A 200 4.32 15.26 -15.74
C THR A 200 4.72 14.30 -14.64
N THR A 201 4.00 14.25 -13.52
CA THR A 201 4.23 13.27 -12.44
C THR A 201 4.03 11.83 -12.94
N LYS A 202 2.96 11.56 -13.70
CA LYS A 202 2.73 10.26 -14.34
C LYS A 202 3.85 9.90 -15.32
N LEU A 203 4.40 10.88 -16.05
CA LEU A 203 5.53 10.67 -16.95
C LEU A 203 6.81 10.34 -16.18
N PHE A 204 7.13 11.10 -15.12
CA PHE A 204 8.26 10.79 -14.23
C PHE A 204 8.11 9.42 -13.58
N TRP A 205 6.88 9.03 -13.21
CA TRP A 205 6.60 7.71 -12.66
C TRP A 205 6.81 6.58 -13.65
N ARG A 206 6.76 6.81 -14.97
CA ARG A 206 7.13 5.79 -15.98
C ARG A 206 8.61 5.48 -15.96
N THR A 207 9.46 6.41 -15.51
CA THR A 207 10.90 6.21 -15.42
C THR A 207 11.26 5.26 -14.27
N LEU A 208 12.08 4.26 -14.57
CA LEU A 208 12.50 3.24 -13.61
C LEU A 208 13.35 3.81 -12.45
N LEU A 209 14.09 4.89 -12.70
CA LEU A 209 14.86 5.61 -11.68
C LEU A 209 13.95 6.18 -10.59
N THR A 210 12.86 6.86 -10.98
CA THR A 210 11.89 7.46 -10.05
C THR A 210 11.29 6.41 -9.12
N ARG A 211 10.86 5.26 -9.68
CA ARG A 211 10.31 4.16 -8.87
C ARG A 211 11.36 3.57 -7.94
N LYS A 212 12.60 3.35 -8.40
CA LYS A 212 13.69 2.88 -7.55
C LYS A 212 13.92 3.80 -6.35
N ILE A 213 13.94 5.12 -6.56
CA ILE A 213 14.11 6.11 -5.49
C ILE A 213 12.92 6.05 -4.52
N TYR A 214 11.68 6.05 -5.05
CA TYR A 214 10.47 5.96 -4.23
C TYR A 214 10.48 4.75 -3.30
N TYR A 215 10.68 3.55 -3.85
CA TYR A 215 10.68 2.33 -3.04
C TYR A 215 11.89 2.22 -2.11
N ALA A 216 13.04 2.82 -2.46
CA ALA A 216 14.18 2.92 -1.53
C ALA A 216 13.84 3.79 -0.30
N ILE A 217 13.16 4.92 -0.52
CA ILE A 217 12.67 5.78 0.56
C ILE A 217 11.59 5.06 1.39
N ALA A 218 10.65 4.38 0.73
CA ALA A 218 9.58 3.63 1.39
C ALA A 218 10.13 2.49 2.27
N ALA A 219 11.14 1.77 1.79
CA ALA A 219 11.84 0.73 2.56
C ALA A 219 12.55 1.32 3.79
N HIS A 220 13.17 2.50 3.66
CA HIS A 220 13.79 3.19 4.78
C HIS A 220 12.75 3.64 5.83
N LEU A 221 11.58 4.07 5.38
CA LEU A 221 10.45 4.45 6.24
C LEU A 221 9.73 3.24 6.88
N LYS A 222 10.12 2.00 6.53
CA LYS A 222 9.45 0.74 6.93
C LYS A 222 7.96 0.73 6.57
N ILE A 223 7.61 1.33 5.44
CA ILE A 223 6.23 1.27 4.91
C ILE A 223 5.95 -0.14 4.40
N GLU A 224 6.96 -0.77 3.79
CA GLU A 224 6.93 -2.12 3.25
C GLU A 224 7.89 -3.05 4.01
N PRO A 225 7.66 -4.38 3.97
CA PRO A 225 8.60 -5.34 4.53
C PRO A 225 9.97 -5.20 3.84
N LYS A 226 11.05 -5.24 4.63
CA LYS A 226 12.40 -5.20 4.08
C LYS A 226 12.63 -6.41 3.18
N ILE A 227 13.10 -6.15 1.97
CA ILE A 227 13.48 -7.17 1.00
C ILE A 227 15.00 -7.34 1.03
N TYR A 228 15.47 -8.50 1.49
CA TYR A 228 16.87 -8.89 1.46
C TYR A 228 17.15 -9.63 0.16
N ARG A 229 18.08 -9.12 -0.65
CA ARG A 229 18.39 -9.66 -2.00
C ARG A 229 19.39 -10.82 -2.00
N ASN A 230 20.14 -10.98 -0.91
CA ASN A 230 21.10 -12.06 -0.82
C ASN A 230 20.34 -13.38 -0.62
N PRO A 231 20.70 -14.44 -1.37
CA PRO A 231 20.06 -15.73 -1.23
C PRO A 231 20.34 -16.27 0.17
N VAL A 232 19.28 -16.64 0.89
CA VAL A 232 19.38 -17.21 2.23
C VAL A 232 19.85 -18.65 2.14
N SER A 233 20.75 -19.03 3.04
CA SER A 233 21.19 -20.41 3.18
C SER A 233 20.07 -21.27 3.80
N PRO A 234 19.99 -22.57 3.51
CA PRO A 234 18.96 -23.43 4.10
C PRO A 234 18.97 -23.42 5.63
N GLU A 235 20.15 -23.31 6.25
CA GLU A 235 20.30 -23.28 7.70
C GLU A 235 19.68 -22.02 8.31
N GLU A 236 19.89 -20.86 7.69
CA GLU A 236 19.25 -19.60 8.10
C GLU A 236 17.74 -19.64 7.87
N ALA A 237 17.30 -20.26 6.77
CA ALA A 237 15.87 -20.47 6.49
C ALA A 237 15.18 -21.32 7.57
N ILE A 238 15.88 -22.32 8.11
CA ILE A 238 15.38 -23.20 9.16
C ILE A 238 15.37 -22.49 10.52
N ARG A 239 16.46 -21.81 10.88
CA ARG A 239 16.57 -21.10 12.17
C ARG A 239 15.56 -19.96 12.31
N GLY A 240 15.26 -19.27 11.21
CA GLY A 240 14.33 -18.13 11.21
C GLY A 240 12.88 -18.50 10.94
N ASN A 241 12.53 -19.79 10.86
CA ASN A 241 11.16 -20.25 10.69
C ASN A 241 10.49 -20.40 12.05
N ASP A 242 9.37 -19.68 12.26
CA ASP A 242 8.69 -19.64 13.57
C ASP A 242 7.81 -20.88 13.82
N CYS A 243 7.47 -21.65 12.78
CA CYS A 243 6.57 -22.81 12.86
C CYS A 243 7.34 -24.13 13.02
N ILE A 244 7.85 -24.39 14.23
CA ILE A 244 8.39 -25.71 14.60
C ILE A 244 7.28 -26.52 15.27
N ILE A 245 6.83 -27.58 14.62
CA ILE A 245 5.84 -28.50 15.16
C ILE A 245 6.58 -29.61 15.91
N PHE A 246 6.37 -29.71 17.21
CA PHE A 246 6.86 -30.83 18.01
C PHE A 246 5.83 -31.95 17.99
N MET A 247 6.22 -33.11 17.48
CA MET A 247 5.42 -34.32 17.52
C MET A 247 6.07 -35.28 18.52
N ALA A 248 5.33 -35.62 19.58
CA ALA A 248 5.68 -36.73 20.45
C ALA A 248 5.55 -38.03 19.65
N LEU A 249 6.59 -38.87 19.67
CA LEU A 249 6.54 -40.18 19.03
C LEU A 249 5.55 -41.05 19.82
N PRO A 250 4.48 -41.58 19.22
CA PRO A 250 3.60 -42.51 19.92
C PRO A 250 4.33 -43.83 20.17
N ASP A 251 4.16 -44.40 21.36
CA ASP A 251 4.77 -45.68 21.77
C ASP A 251 4.33 -46.86 20.88
N ASN A 252 3.21 -46.71 20.16
CA ASN A 252 2.70 -47.66 19.17
C ASN A 252 2.49 -47.00 17.79
N ILE A 253 3.26 -47.47 16.81
CA ILE A 253 3.18 -47.07 15.39
C ILE A 253 1.82 -47.45 14.74
N ASN A 254 1.08 -48.37 15.37
CA ASN A 254 -0.21 -48.88 14.88
C ASN A 254 -1.38 -47.91 15.08
N ASP A 255 -1.23 -46.89 15.93
CA ASP A 255 -2.27 -45.89 16.20
C ASP A 255 -2.29 -44.73 15.18
N LEU A 256 -1.31 -44.69 14.26
CA LEU A 256 -1.27 -43.70 13.19
C LEU A 256 -2.23 -44.07 12.05
N GLN A 257 -3.31 -43.30 11.89
CA GLN A 257 -4.34 -43.51 10.87
C GLN A 257 -3.86 -43.43 9.40
N SER A 258 -2.64 -42.93 9.15
CA SER A 258 -2.10 -42.71 7.80
C SER A 258 -0.98 -43.69 7.45
N HIS A 259 -1.28 -44.67 6.60
CA HIS A 259 -0.35 -45.70 6.13
C HIS A 259 0.97 -45.15 5.53
N LYS A 260 0.93 -43.99 4.84
CA LYS A 260 2.14 -43.35 4.29
C LYS A 260 3.08 -42.82 5.38
N LEU A 261 2.50 -42.21 6.42
CA LEU A 261 3.24 -41.68 7.58
C LEU A 261 3.80 -42.84 8.41
N GLN A 262 3.02 -43.91 8.57
CA GLN A 262 3.43 -45.16 9.21
C GLN A 262 4.63 -45.80 8.50
N LEU A 263 4.59 -45.93 7.17
CA LEU A 263 5.69 -46.45 6.36
C LEU A 263 6.95 -45.57 6.41
N GLN A 264 6.79 -44.25 6.43
CA GLN A 264 7.94 -43.34 6.56
C GLN A 264 8.57 -43.43 7.95
N LEU A 265 7.76 -43.46 9.02
CA LEU A 265 8.26 -43.69 10.39
C LEU A 265 8.93 -45.06 10.52
N GLN A 266 8.37 -46.11 9.90
CA GLN A 266 8.92 -47.46 9.92
C GLN A 266 10.23 -47.58 9.11
N LYS A 267 10.38 -46.82 8.01
CA LYS A 267 11.66 -46.71 7.28
C LYS A 267 12.73 -45.97 8.09
N LEU A 268 12.34 -45.03 8.94
CA LEU A 268 13.24 -44.27 9.80
C LEU A 268 13.67 -45.04 11.06
N PHE A 269 12.88 -46.03 11.47
CA PHE A 269 13.18 -46.95 12.57
C PHE A 269 12.96 -48.40 12.13
N PRO A 270 13.91 -49.03 11.40
CA PRO A 270 13.86 -50.46 11.13
C PRO A 270 13.94 -51.18 12.48
N ARG A 271 12.92 -51.97 12.82
CA ARG A 271 12.91 -52.79 14.04
C ARG A 271 13.73 -54.07 13.81
N ASP A 272 14.98 -53.92 13.37
CA ASP A 272 15.93 -55.02 13.23
C ASP A 272 16.74 -55.12 14.52
N GLY A 273 16.14 -55.78 15.50
CA GLY A 273 16.74 -56.02 16.80
C GLY A 273 15.71 -56.61 17.74
N THR A 274 15.93 -57.85 18.13
CA THR A 274 15.19 -58.55 19.18
C THR A 274 14.94 -57.63 20.37
N LEU A 275 13.67 -57.50 20.75
CA LEU A 275 13.20 -56.76 21.93
C LEU A 275 13.76 -57.41 23.20
N ASP A 276 14.98 -57.04 23.60
CA ASP A 276 15.39 -57.19 24.99
C ASP A 276 14.65 -56.14 25.81
N GLY A 277 13.90 -56.61 26.80
CA GLY A 277 12.94 -55.90 27.64
C GLY A 277 13.53 -54.84 28.58
N THR A 278 14.54 -54.10 28.15
CA THR A 278 15.22 -53.05 28.92
C THR A 278 15.58 -51.85 28.05
N SER A 279 14.62 -51.30 27.30
CA SER A 279 14.80 -49.95 26.74
C SER A 279 14.16 -48.93 27.68
N GLN A 280 15.02 -48.29 28.48
CA GLN A 280 14.71 -47.04 29.19
C GLN A 280 13.96 -46.09 28.24
N TYR A 281 12.86 -45.52 28.75
CA TYR A 281 12.02 -44.51 28.12
C TYR A 281 12.85 -43.42 27.45
N SER A 282 13.17 -43.62 26.19
CA SER A 282 13.82 -42.62 25.36
C SER A 282 12.69 -41.82 24.73
N THR A 283 12.25 -40.74 25.38
CA THR A 283 11.26 -39.81 24.81
C THR A 283 11.89 -39.03 23.66
N SER A 284 12.09 -39.69 22.52
CA SER A 284 12.51 -39.01 21.29
C SER A 284 11.35 -38.17 20.76
N ALA A 285 11.60 -36.88 20.57
CA ALA A 285 10.64 -35.95 19.99
C ALA A 285 11.04 -35.62 18.55
N ILE A 286 10.08 -35.63 17.64
CA ILE A 286 10.31 -35.22 16.24
C ILE A 286 9.95 -33.75 16.11
N GLN A 287 10.90 -32.95 15.64
CA GLN A 287 10.65 -31.58 15.20
C GLN A 287 10.36 -31.60 13.71
N VAL A 288 9.24 -31.04 13.28
CA VAL A 288 8.85 -30.91 11.87
C VAL A 288 8.73 -29.43 11.53
N ILE A 289 9.33 -29.03 10.41
CA ILE A 289 9.26 -27.66 9.89
C ILE A 289 8.66 -27.70 8.49
N ASP A 290 7.64 -26.87 8.29
CA ASP A 290 7.02 -26.63 6.99
C ASP A 290 7.76 -25.49 6.29
N LEU A 291 8.63 -25.82 5.33
CA LEU A 291 9.29 -24.82 4.50
C LEU A 291 8.36 -24.32 3.41
N GLN A 292 8.26 -23.00 3.27
CA GLN A 292 7.45 -22.33 2.27
C GLN A 292 8.31 -21.40 1.43
N ILE A 293 8.49 -21.75 0.16
CA ILE A 293 9.18 -20.91 -0.83
C ILE A 293 8.14 -20.31 -1.75
N GLN A 294 8.07 -18.99 -1.84
CA GLN A 294 7.20 -18.29 -2.76
C GLN A 294 7.92 -18.03 -4.08
N GLU A 295 7.31 -18.43 -5.19
CA GLU A 295 7.73 -18.11 -6.55
C GLU A 295 6.86 -16.97 -7.10
N ASN A 296 7.51 -15.97 -7.70
CA ASN A 296 6.95 -14.69 -8.12
C ASN A 296 7.22 -14.43 -9.59
N GLN A 297 6.21 -13.95 -10.31
CA GLN A 297 6.31 -13.60 -11.72
C GLN A 297 5.55 -12.30 -12.03
N ARG A 298 5.96 -11.66 -13.11
CA ARG A 298 5.38 -10.40 -13.60
C ARG A 298 4.90 -10.54 -15.03
N LYS A 299 3.73 -9.96 -15.32
CA LYS A 299 3.17 -9.87 -16.67
C LYS A 299 3.73 -8.63 -17.38
N TRP A 300 4.33 -8.84 -18.55
CA TRP A 300 4.79 -7.79 -19.45
C TRP A 300 3.94 -7.78 -20.71
N GLN A 301 3.69 -6.59 -21.26
CA GLN A 301 2.80 -6.43 -22.41
C GLN A 301 3.27 -7.23 -23.65
N ALA A 302 4.58 -7.35 -23.87
CA ALA A 302 5.14 -8.07 -25.01
C ALA A 302 5.35 -9.57 -24.74
N ASP A 303 5.88 -9.92 -23.56
CA ASP A 303 6.38 -11.29 -23.27
C ASP A 303 5.39 -12.14 -22.45
N GLY A 304 4.28 -11.56 -21.98
CA GLY A 304 3.37 -12.23 -21.04
C GLY A 304 4.01 -12.42 -19.67
N TRP A 305 3.74 -13.56 -19.02
CA TRP A 305 4.25 -13.87 -17.68
C TRP A 305 5.73 -14.29 -17.73
N THR A 306 6.59 -13.51 -17.09
CA THR A 306 8.03 -13.81 -17.01
C THR A 306 8.59 -13.69 -15.60
N ASP A 307 9.77 -14.25 -15.41
CA ASP A 307 10.56 -14.16 -14.18
C ASP A 307 11.29 -12.81 -14.03
N ARG A 308 11.15 -11.92 -15.02
CA ARG A 308 11.79 -10.60 -15.00
C ARG A 308 10.99 -9.69 -14.07
N MET A 309 11.39 -9.70 -12.80
CA MET A 309 10.85 -8.81 -11.78
C MET A 309 11.51 -7.43 -11.88
N LEU A 310 10.80 -6.40 -11.42
CA LEU A 310 11.46 -5.12 -11.20
C LEU A 310 12.49 -5.28 -10.06
N PRO A 311 13.57 -4.46 -10.03
CA PRO A 311 14.23 -4.12 -8.76
C PRO A 311 13.16 -3.56 -7.82
N TYR A 312 13.32 -3.18 -6.56
CA TYR A 312 12.20 -2.82 -5.65
C TYR A 312 11.07 -3.87 -5.42
N GLU A 313 10.72 -4.76 -6.36
CA GLU A 313 9.73 -5.83 -6.15
C GLU A 313 10.32 -7.07 -5.46
N LYS A 314 9.43 -8.00 -5.11
CA LYS A 314 9.77 -9.32 -4.59
C LYS A 314 10.66 -10.06 -5.62
N PRO A 315 11.76 -10.70 -5.19
CA PRO A 315 12.59 -11.50 -6.09
C PRO A 315 11.83 -12.74 -6.59
N LYS A 316 12.31 -13.38 -7.67
CA LYS A 316 11.67 -14.55 -8.28
C LYS A 316 11.32 -15.62 -7.25
N TYR A 317 12.26 -15.98 -6.38
CA TYR A 317 12.00 -16.88 -5.25
C TYR A 317 12.30 -16.15 -3.95
N CYS A 318 11.37 -16.25 -3.00
CA CYS A 318 11.53 -15.65 -1.68
C CYS A 318 10.96 -16.51 -0.56
N ILE A 319 11.53 -16.35 0.64
CA ILE A 319 11.04 -16.94 1.89
C ILE A 319 10.69 -15.79 2.83
N LEU A 320 9.56 -15.91 3.53
CA LEU A 320 9.19 -15.00 4.60
C LEU A 320 9.82 -15.51 5.91
N LEU A 321 10.69 -14.69 6.50
CA LEU A 321 11.30 -14.95 7.81
C LEU A 321 10.87 -13.87 8.80
N ARG A 322 11.14 -14.08 10.09
CA ARG A 322 10.83 -13.12 11.16
C ARG A 322 11.30 -11.68 10.88
N ASN A 323 12.42 -11.53 10.17
CA ASN A 323 13.08 -10.24 9.94
C ASN A 323 12.64 -9.55 8.63
N GLY A 324 11.86 -10.22 7.78
CA GLY A 324 11.40 -9.68 6.51
C GLY A 324 11.34 -10.72 5.40
N LEU A 325 11.27 -10.24 4.16
CA LEU A 325 11.26 -11.08 2.98
C LEU A 325 12.69 -11.26 2.49
N HIS A 326 13.12 -12.50 2.30
CA HIS A 326 14.47 -12.78 1.80
C HIS A 326 14.42 -13.49 0.46
N ALA A 327 15.36 -13.15 -0.43
CA ALA A 327 15.60 -13.90 -1.64
C ALA A 327 16.06 -15.31 -1.30
N CYS A 328 15.63 -16.27 -2.11
CA CYS A 328 16.00 -17.67 -1.97
C CYS A 328 16.42 -18.22 -3.33
N ASN A 329 17.19 -19.31 -3.31
CA ASN A 329 17.42 -20.11 -4.50
C ASN A 329 16.12 -20.83 -4.90
N SER A 330 16.11 -21.39 -6.11
CA SER A 330 14.98 -22.20 -6.56
C SER A 330 14.72 -23.40 -5.63
N PRO A 331 13.48 -23.92 -5.53
CA PRO A 331 13.19 -25.09 -4.70
C PRO A 331 14.12 -26.29 -4.96
N TRP A 332 14.55 -26.49 -6.21
CA TRP A 332 15.46 -27.55 -6.60
C TRP A 332 16.88 -27.33 -6.08
N GLN A 333 17.44 -26.14 -6.26
CA GLN A 333 18.75 -25.78 -5.70
C GLN A 333 18.75 -25.81 -4.17
N PHE A 334 17.62 -25.46 -3.54
CA PHE A 334 17.44 -25.56 -2.09
C PHE A 334 17.41 -27.01 -1.60
N GLN A 335 16.97 -27.95 -2.46
CA GLN A 335 17.00 -29.38 -2.14
C GLN A 335 18.43 -29.95 -2.22
N GLU A 336 19.22 -29.50 -3.19
CA GLU A 336 20.59 -29.99 -3.41
C GLU A 336 21.56 -29.55 -2.32
N SER A 337 21.28 -28.41 -1.66
CA SER A 337 22.08 -27.96 -0.53
C SER A 337 21.95 -28.88 0.67
N SER A 338 23.10 -29.25 1.25
CA SER A 338 23.18 -30.09 2.45
C SER A 338 22.53 -29.38 3.63
N ILE A 339 21.54 -30.02 4.26
CA ILE A 339 20.94 -29.52 5.51
C ILE A 339 21.51 -30.36 6.65
N ALA A 340 22.44 -29.81 7.42
CA ALA A 340 22.99 -30.50 8.56
C ALA A 340 21.89 -30.79 9.59
N GLU A 341 21.84 -32.02 10.12
CA GLU A 341 20.92 -32.47 11.18
C GLU A 341 19.43 -32.59 10.81
N TRP A 342 19.01 -32.21 9.59
CA TRP A 342 17.63 -32.31 9.13
C TRP A 342 17.50 -33.24 7.93
N SER A 343 16.36 -33.90 7.83
CA SER A 343 16.04 -34.80 6.71
C SER A 343 14.71 -34.40 6.07
N TRP A 344 14.59 -34.64 4.77
CA TRP A 344 13.36 -34.35 4.03
C TRP A 344 12.27 -35.37 4.42
N LEU A 345 11.10 -34.88 4.84
CA LEU A 345 9.92 -35.72 5.11
C LEU A 345 9.16 -36.01 3.82
N ASP A 346 9.00 -34.99 2.97
CA ASP A 346 8.29 -35.11 1.69
C ASP A 346 9.26 -35.43 0.54
N ASP A 347 8.79 -36.27 -0.39
CA ASP A 347 9.57 -36.75 -1.54
C ASP A 347 9.92 -35.61 -2.52
N CYS A 348 9.02 -34.64 -2.70
CA CYS A 348 9.17 -33.51 -3.62
C CYS A 348 8.48 -32.24 -3.10
N TRP A 349 8.86 -31.10 -3.66
CA TRP A 349 8.17 -29.83 -3.41
C TRP A 349 6.76 -29.85 -4.01
N ARG A 350 5.76 -29.47 -3.23
CA ARG A 350 4.38 -29.38 -3.69
C ARG A 350 4.04 -27.94 -4.07
N PRO A 351 3.84 -27.63 -5.36
CA PRO A 351 3.43 -26.30 -5.76
C PRO A 351 1.95 -26.05 -5.46
N GLY A 352 1.63 -24.86 -4.96
CA GLY A 352 0.27 -24.35 -4.88
C GLY A 352 -0.25 -23.80 -6.21
N SER A 353 -1.51 -23.33 -6.18
CA SER A 353 -2.13 -22.54 -7.25
C SER A 353 -1.47 -21.16 -7.37
N TRP A 354 -1.59 -20.56 -8.56
CA TRP A 354 -1.19 -19.18 -8.77
C TRP A 354 -2.24 -18.25 -8.17
N VAL A 355 -1.77 -17.28 -7.40
CA VAL A 355 -2.57 -16.16 -6.90
C VAL A 355 -2.16 -14.93 -7.70
N TYR A 356 -3.14 -14.28 -8.32
CA TYR A 356 -2.94 -13.11 -9.17
C TYR A 356 -3.12 -11.84 -8.35
N SER A 357 -2.31 -10.84 -8.67
CA SER A 357 -2.25 -9.59 -7.95
C SER A 357 -1.99 -8.41 -8.90
N ASP A 358 -2.32 -7.22 -8.44
CA ASP A 358 -2.09 -5.97 -9.18
C ASP A 358 -0.60 -5.56 -9.18
N THR A 359 -0.29 -4.30 -9.51
CA THR A 359 1.09 -3.80 -9.46
C THR A 359 1.63 -3.62 -8.03
N MET A 360 0.75 -3.50 -7.04
CA MET A 360 1.08 -3.31 -5.62
C MET A 360 1.07 -4.62 -4.82
N TRP A 361 0.94 -5.77 -5.49
CA TRP A 361 0.80 -7.09 -4.88
C TRP A 361 -0.49 -7.25 -4.05
N GLU A 362 -1.52 -6.45 -4.33
CA GLU A 362 -2.86 -6.66 -3.80
C GLU A 362 -3.57 -7.76 -4.59
N ILE A 363 -4.18 -8.70 -3.86
CA ILE A 363 -4.76 -9.91 -4.45
C ILE A 363 -5.98 -9.53 -5.29
N THR A 364 -5.90 -9.79 -6.59
CA THR A 364 -7.03 -9.63 -7.52
C THR A 364 -7.85 -10.90 -7.67
N GLY A 365 -7.25 -12.08 -7.47
CA GLY A 365 -7.99 -13.35 -7.47
C GLY A 365 -7.13 -14.58 -7.78
N GLU A 366 -7.79 -15.71 -8.07
CA GLU A 366 -7.15 -16.98 -8.44
C GLU A 366 -6.98 -17.18 -9.95
N SER A 367 -7.53 -16.28 -10.77
CA SER A 367 -7.49 -16.31 -12.23
C SER A 367 -6.86 -15.06 -12.83
N ASP A 368 -6.23 -15.21 -14.00
CA ASP A 368 -5.65 -14.10 -14.76
C ASP A 368 -6.75 -13.09 -15.17
N SER A 369 -6.49 -11.82 -14.90
CA SER A 369 -7.38 -10.70 -15.24
C SER A 369 -6.57 -9.57 -15.90
N LEU A 370 -7.27 -8.64 -16.54
CA LEU A 370 -6.63 -7.47 -17.17
C LEU A 370 -5.89 -6.59 -16.15
N GLU A 371 -6.38 -6.55 -14.92
CA GLU A 371 -5.78 -5.79 -13.81
C GLU A 371 -4.61 -6.54 -13.17
N SER A 372 -4.48 -7.85 -13.41
CA SER A 372 -3.40 -8.66 -12.86
C SER A 372 -2.07 -8.39 -13.58
N CYS A 373 -1.11 -7.89 -12.80
CA CYS A 373 0.23 -7.53 -13.26
C CYS A 373 1.30 -8.41 -12.61
N THR A 374 1.03 -8.96 -11.44
CA THR A 374 1.93 -9.84 -10.70
C THR A 374 1.21 -11.14 -10.31
N ARG A 375 1.96 -12.22 -10.13
CA ARG A 375 1.41 -13.48 -9.59
C ARG A 375 2.42 -14.15 -8.69
N ALA A 376 1.92 -14.88 -7.71
CA ALA A 376 2.72 -15.67 -6.79
C ALA A 376 2.16 -17.08 -6.66
N ARG A 377 3.04 -18.07 -6.50
CA ARG A 377 2.66 -19.40 -6.03
C ARG A 377 3.56 -19.81 -4.86
N VAL A 378 3.02 -20.60 -3.94
CA VAL A 378 3.78 -21.09 -2.78
C VAL A 378 4.13 -22.56 -2.99
N TRP A 379 5.41 -22.88 -2.87
CA TRP A 379 5.95 -24.22 -2.83
C TRP A 379 6.11 -24.65 -1.38
N LYS A 380 5.54 -25.80 -1.02
CA LYS A 380 5.58 -26.33 0.35
C LYS A 380 6.35 -27.64 0.38
N ARG A 381 7.20 -27.80 1.39
CA ARG A 381 7.88 -29.07 1.66
C ARG A 381 8.29 -29.15 3.12
N ARG A 382 8.20 -30.35 3.69
CA ARG A 382 8.49 -30.57 5.10
C ARG A 382 9.85 -31.21 5.32
N ILE A 383 10.53 -30.74 6.34
CA ILE A 383 11.75 -31.35 6.88
C ILE A 383 11.49 -31.77 8.32
N TYR A 384 12.26 -32.73 8.80
CA TYR A 384 12.19 -33.18 10.18
C TYR A 384 13.58 -33.42 10.78
N ARG A 385 13.65 -33.31 12.10
CA ARG A 385 14.82 -33.66 12.93
C ARG A 385 14.35 -34.47 14.12
N ILE A 386 15.13 -35.47 14.50
CA ILE A 386 14.89 -36.26 15.71
C ILE A 386 15.71 -35.65 16.83
N THR A 387 15.04 -35.27 17.92
CA THR A 387 15.68 -34.82 19.16
C THR A 387 15.54 -35.88 20.22
N LYS A 388 16.66 -36.31 20.81
CA LYS A 388 16.64 -37.17 21.99
C LYS A 388 16.58 -36.27 23.21
N THR A 389 15.50 -36.31 23.98
CA THR A 389 15.53 -35.73 25.34
C THR A 389 16.27 -36.71 26.24
N THR A 390 17.56 -36.49 26.45
CA THR A 390 18.29 -37.10 27.57
C THR A 390 17.81 -36.39 28.83
N GLY A 391 17.13 -37.11 29.72
CA GLY A 391 16.66 -36.59 31.00
C GLY A 391 17.82 -36.24 31.94
N GLN A 392 18.44 -35.07 31.72
CA GLN A 392 19.47 -34.50 32.59
C GLN A 392 19.45 -32.97 32.65
N ASP A 393 18.30 -32.33 32.42
CA ASP A 393 18.12 -30.88 32.70
C ASP A 393 16.97 -30.63 33.69
N SER A 394 16.98 -31.37 34.79
CA SER A 394 16.24 -31.00 36.01
C SER A 394 17.25 -30.77 37.14
N ASN A 395 18.02 -29.70 37.03
CA ASN A 395 18.63 -28.98 38.16
C ASN A 395 19.45 -27.78 37.64
N GLN A 396 18.78 -26.68 37.32
CA GLN A 396 19.35 -25.36 37.55
C GLN A 396 18.42 -24.62 38.51
N PRO A 397 18.93 -24.13 39.66
CA PRO A 397 18.12 -23.38 40.60
C PRO A 397 17.77 -22.03 39.99
N VAL A 398 16.50 -21.66 40.16
CA VAL A 398 16.06 -20.27 40.07
C VAL A 398 16.94 -19.45 41.02
N THR A 399 17.67 -18.49 40.47
CA THR A 399 18.31 -17.41 41.23
C THR A 399 17.78 -16.10 40.67
N ASP A 400 17.48 -15.21 41.63
CA ASP A 400 16.68 -13.98 41.54
C ASP A 400 17.13 -12.95 40.50
#